data_AF-A0AA39Q8A8-F1
#
_entry.id   AF-A0AA39Q8A8-F1
#
_cell.length_a   1.000
_cell.length_b   1.000
_cell.length_c   1.000
_cell.angle_alpha   90.00
_cell.angle_beta   90.00
_cell.angle_gamma   90.00
#
_symmetry.space_group_name_H-M   'P 1'
#
loop_
_entity.id
_entity.type
_entity.pdbx_description
1 polymer ?
#
loop_
_entity_poly.entity_id
_entity_poly.type
_entity_poly.pdbx_seq_one_letter_code
_entity_poly.pdbx_strand_id
1 'polypeptide(L)'
;KPPPMYPTQTVSPAKRQYTELLATEPQTEHEKALQKALQASQEIIIAQKAQLRGMQAMTVIQNSYVHQTHACLQEYEERKKRPKKRGRLNGDGKPKLFTSDEFTEHAQAHEKEANDKEEAKAVRGNAMKKYKAAMDEWKKGEEDRMAINERKKEKYQHRVAAWEAERSQAKTEGRKMGWKKPRLADFELEKQRTKPTL
;
A
#
# COMPACT_ATOMS: atom_id res chain seq x y z
N LYS A 1 -16.86 -5.05 -28.82
CA LYS A 1 -15.83 -5.71 -27.98
C LYS A 1 -14.73 -6.18 -28.92
N PRO A 2 -13.50 -5.66 -28.81
CA PRO A 2 -12.43 -6.09 -29.71
C PRO A 2 -12.19 -7.60 -29.52
N PRO A 3 -11.92 -8.34 -30.60
CA PRO A 3 -11.59 -9.76 -30.49
C PRO A 3 -10.32 -9.92 -29.63
N PRO A 4 -10.20 -11.01 -28.85
CA PRO A 4 -8.98 -11.29 -28.12
C PRO A 4 -7.82 -11.36 -29.11
N MET A 5 -6.74 -10.63 -28.81
CA MET A 5 -5.57 -10.49 -29.69
C MET A 5 -4.86 -11.83 -29.96
N TYR A 6 -5.12 -12.83 -29.11
CA TYR A 6 -4.57 -14.17 -29.22
C TYR A 6 -5.70 -15.21 -29.35
N PRO A 7 -5.66 -16.08 -30.36
CA PRO A 7 -6.64 -17.16 -30.50
C PRO A 7 -6.43 -18.17 -29.37
N THR A 8 -7.44 -18.35 -28.53
CA THR A 8 -7.47 -19.46 -27.57
C THR A 8 -7.89 -20.73 -28.31
N GLN A 9 -7.14 -21.81 -28.16
CA GLN A 9 -7.54 -23.12 -28.68
C GLN A 9 -8.67 -23.71 -27.84
N THR A 10 -9.66 -24.34 -28.47
CA THR A 10 -10.75 -25.00 -27.74
C THR A 10 -10.21 -26.24 -27.03
N VAL A 11 -10.22 -26.23 -25.69
CA VAL A 11 -9.82 -27.39 -24.89
C VAL A 11 -11.04 -28.25 -24.62
N SER A 12 -11.09 -29.42 -25.24
CA SER A 12 -12.14 -30.40 -24.99
C SER A 12 -12.19 -30.79 -23.50
N PRO A 13 -13.39 -31.03 -22.93
CA PRO A 13 -13.52 -31.46 -21.54
C PRO A 13 -12.65 -32.68 -21.23
N ALA A 14 -12.12 -32.74 -20.01
CA ALA A 14 -11.41 -33.90 -19.53
C ALA A 14 -12.42 -35.03 -19.27
N LYS A 15 -12.71 -35.82 -20.31
CA LYS A 15 -13.55 -37.01 -20.21
C LYS A 15 -12.73 -38.15 -19.64
N ARG A 16 -13.25 -38.82 -18.61
CA ARG A 16 -12.73 -40.11 -18.17
C ARG A 16 -13.13 -41.14 -19.22
N GLN A 17 -12.15 -41.63 -19.96
CA GLN A 17 -12.36 -42.67 -20.96
C GLN A 17 -12.16 -44.02 -20.30
N TYR A 18 -12.74 -45.08 -20.87
CA TYR A 18 -12.48 -46.46 -20.45
C TYR A 18 -12.79 -46.74 -18.97
N THR A 19 -13.81 -46.07 -18.40
CA THR A 19 -14.23 -46.28 -17.01
C THR A 19 -14.70 -47.71 -16.76
N GLU A 20 -15.32 -48.33 -17.77
CA GLU A 20 -15.76 -49.73 -17.73
C GLU A 20 -14.56 -50.68 -17.64
N LEU A 21 -13.52 -50.48 -18.46
CA LEU A 21 -12.27 -51.25 -18.44
C LEU A 21 -11.48 -51.10 -17.14
N LEU A 22 -11.60 -49.94 -16.47
CA LEU A 22 -10.99 -49.70 -15.15
C LEU A 22 -11.82 -50.26 -13.99
N ALA A 23 -13.09 -50.57 -14.21
CA ALA A 23 -13.97 -51.15 -13.20
C ALA A 23 -13.90 -52.69 -13.16
N THR A 24 -13.44 -53.33 -14.25
CA THR A 24 -13.28 -54.78 -14.32
C THR A 24 -12.10 -55.27 -13.48
N GLU A 25 -12.29 -56.35 -12.72
CA GLU A 25 -11.20 -56.99 -11.97
C GLU A 25 -10.23 -57.70 -12.94
N PRO A 26 -8.93 -57.39 -12.89
CA PRO A 26 -7.94 -58.01 -13.77
C PRO A 26 -7.70 -59.47 -13.35
N GLN A 27 -7.71 -60.38 -14.32
CA GLN A 27 -7.49 -61.80 -14.10
C GLN A 27 -6.00 -62.19 -14.21
N THR A 28 -5.23 -61.39 -14.95
CA THR A 28 -3.80 -61.62 -15.18
C THR A 28 -2.94 -60.46 -14.66
N GLU A 29 -1.68 -60.75 -14.30
CA GLU A 29 -0.73 -59.70 -13.89
C GLU A 29 -0.48 -58.67 -15.00
N HIS A 30 -0.52 -59.11 -16.26
CA HIS A 30 -0.36 -58.23 -17.42
C HIS A 30 -1.51 -57.24 -17.54
N GLU A 31 -2.76 -57.68 -17.38
CA GLU A 31 -3.94 -56.80 -17.35
C GLU A 31 -3.85 -55.77 -16.23
N LYS A 32 -3.41 -56.19 -15.03
CA LYS A 32 -3.19 -55.28 -13.90
C LYS A 32 -2.14 -54.21 -14.23
N ALA A 33 -1.04 -54.59 -14.89
CA ALA A 33 -0.02 -53.65 -15.33
C ALA A 33 -0.56 -52.65 -16.37
N LEU A 34 -1.36 -53.13 -17.34
CA LEU A 34 -1.99 -52.30 -18.36
C LEU A 34 -3.02 -51.32 -17.75
N GLN A 35 -3.86 -51.77 -16.83
CA GLN A 35 -4.81 -50.91 -16.12
C GLN A 35 -4.08 -49.80 -15.34
N LYS A 36 -2.97 -50.14 -14.66
CA LYS A 36 -2.15 -49.17 -13.93
C LYS A 36 -1.51 -48.14 -14.88
N ALA A 37 -0.97 -48.59 -16.01
CA ALA A 37 -0.42 -47.68 -17.03
C ALA A 37 -1.51 -46.77 -17.62
N LEU A 38 -2.71 -47.31 -17.84
CA LEU A 38 -3.86 -46.55 -18.34
C LEU A 38 -4.27 -45.46 -17.34
N GLN A 39 -4.42 -45.80 -16.05
CA GLN A 39 -4.73 -44.84 -14.99
C GLN A 39 -3.69 -43.71 -14.93
N ALA A 40 -2.40 -44.07 -14.90
CA ALA A 40 -1.32 -43.08 -14.88
C ALA A 40 -1.36 -42.16 -16.11
N SER A 41 -1.60 -42.71 -17.31
CA SER A 41 -1.73 -41.89 -18.53
C SER A 41 -2.92 -40.93 -18.47
N GLN A 42 -4.06 -41.38 -17.92
CA GLN A 42 -5.26 -40.56 -17.78
C GLN A 42 -5.03 -39.41 -16.79
N GLU A 43 -4.39 -39.69 -15.67
CA GLU A 43 -4.04 -38.68 -14.67
C GLU A 43 -3.13 -37.61 -15.27
N ILE A 44 -2.12 -38.00 -16.05
CA ILE A 44 -1.22 -37.06 -16.74
C ILE A 44 -2.02 -36.19 -17.71
N ILE A 45 -2.88 -36.77 -18.54
CA ILE A 45 -3.70 -36.01 -19.51
C ILE A 45 -4.65 -35.05 -18.79
N ILE A 46 -5.27 -35.48 -17.69
CA ILE A 46 -6.15 -34.63 -16.88
C ILE A 46 -5.37 -33.45 -16.30
N ALA A 47 -4.19 -33.71 -15.73
CA ALA A 47 -3.32 -32.68 -15.17
C ALA A 47 -2.86 -31.67 -16.24
N GLN A 48 -2.39 -32.15 -17.39
CA GLN A 48 -1.98 -31.30 -18.52
C GLN A 48 -3.14 -30.44 -19.02
N LYS A 49 -4.33 -31.01 -19.19
CA LYS A 49 -5.53 -30.25 -19.60
C LYS A 49 -5.93 -29.22 -18.54
N ALA A 50 -5.78 -29.52 -17.25
CA ALA A 50 -6.04 -28.57 -16.19
C ALA A 50 -5.05 -27.39 -16.21
N GLN A 51 -3.76 -27.67 -16.39
CA GLN A 51 -2.73 -26.63 -16.57
C GLN A 51 -3.00 -25.76 -17.79
N LEU A 52 -3.33 -26.37 -18.93
CA LEU A 52 -3.66 -25.66 -20.17
C LEU A 52 -4.86 -24.72 -19.98
N ARG A 53 -5.93 -25.18 -19.30
CA ARG A 53 -7.07 -24.32 -18.96
C ARG A 53 -6.66 -23.14 -18.08
N GLY A 54 -5.80 -23.37 -17.09
CA GLY A 54 -5.26 -22.31 -16.24
C GLY A 54 -4.48 -21.27 -17.04
N MET A 55 -3.61 -21.71 -17.95
CA MET A 55 -2.85 -20.83 -18.85
C MET A 55 -3.78 -20.02 -19.75
N GLN A 56 -4.79 -20.65 -20.36
CA GLN A 56 -5.75 -19.94 -21.21
C GLN A 56 -6.56 -18.90 -20.44
N ALA A 57 -7.03 -19.24 -19.24
CA ALA A 57 -7.75 -18.31 -18.38
C ALA A 57 -6.85 -17.11 -18.02
N MET A 58 -5.59 -17.35 -17.66
CA MET A 58 -4.63 -16.30 -17.34
C MET A 58 -4.39 -15.38 -18.55
N THR A 59 -4.17 -15.94 -19.74
CA THR A 59 -3.98 -15.16 -20.97
C THR A 59 -5.19 -14.27 -21.27
N VAL A 60 -6.42 -14.78 -21.10
CA VAL A 60 -7.64 -13.98 -21.29
C VAL A 60 -7.71 -12.81 -20.31
N ILE A 61 -7.40 -13.06 -19.03
CA ILE A 61 -7.41 -12.02 -17.98
C ILE A 61 -6.33 -10.97 -18.26
N GLN A 62 -5.10 -11.42 -18.55
CA GLN A 62 -3.98 -10.53 -18.88
C GLN A 62 -4.30 -9.65 -20.08
N ASN A 63 -4.88 -10.20 -21.14
CA ASN A 63 -5.28 -9.43 -22.31
C ASN A 63 -6.33 -8.36 -21.98
N SER A 64 -7.33 -8.71 -21.16
CA SER A 64 -8.34 -7.75 -20.71
C SER A 64 -7.71 -6.63 -19.90
N TYR A 65 -6.79 -6.97 -18.99
CA TYR A 65 -6.08 -6.00 -18.16
C TYR A 65 -5.21 -5.07 -19.01
N VAL A 66 -4.36 -5.62 -19.88
CA VAL A 66 -3.49 -4.86 -20.78
C VAL A 66 -4.31 -3.91 -21.64
N HIS A 67 -5.42 -4.39 -22.23
CA HIS A 67 -6.32 -3.55 -23.01
C HIS A 67 -6.91 -2.39 -22.21
N GLN A 68 -7.41 -2.64 -21.00
CA GLN A 68 -7.93 -1.59 -20.12
C GLN A 68 -6.84 -0.58 -19.74
N THR A 69 -5.64 -1.05 -19.38
CA THR A 69 -4.52 -0.16 -19.04
C THR A 69 -4.10 0.70 -20.22
N HIS A 70 -4.05 0.14 -21.44
CA HIS A 70 -3.74 0.91 -22.65
C HIS A 70 -4.83 1.93 -22.96
N ALA A 71 -6.11 1.57 -22.82
CA ALA A 71 -7.21 2.51 -23.01
C ALA A 71 -7.13 3.69 -22.01
N CYS A 72 -6.92 3.40 -20.72
CA CYS A 72 -6.75 4.43 -19.69
C CYS A 72 -5.54 5.32 -19.95
N LEU A 73 -4.40 4.75 -20.37
CA LEU A 73 -3.19 5.49 -20.72
C LEU A 73 -3.43 6.38 -21.94
N GLN A 74 -4.07 5.85 -22.98
CA GLN A 74 -4.41 6.60 -24.18
C GLN A 74 -5.34 7.78 -23.84
N GLU A 75 -6.40 7.55 -23.08
CA GLU A 75 -7.30 8.61 -22.62
C GLU A 75 -6.57 9.67 -21.79
N TYR A 76 -5.66 9.25 -20.91
CA TYR A 76 -4.85 10.17 -20.11
C TYR A 76 -3.91 11.01 -20.97
N GLU A 77 -3.24 10.42 -21.95
CA GLU A 77 -2.40 11.12 -22.91
C GLU A 77 -3.19 12.08 -23.77
N GLU A 78 -4.36 11.66 -24.27
CA GLU A 78 -5.28 12.54 -25.00
C GLU A 78 -5.73 13.71 -24.12
N ARG A 79 -6.09 13.46 -22.85
CA ARG A 79 -6.45 14.52 -21.89
C ARG A 79 -5.30 15.48 -21.60
N LYS A 80 -4.05 15.01 -21.60
CA LYS A 80 -2.86 15.86 -21.47
C LYS A 80 -2.61 16.70 -22.72
N LYS A 81 -2.83 16.13 -23.91
CA LYS A 81 -2.70 16.83 -25.20
C LYS A 81 -3.81 17.85 -25.40
N ARG A 82 -5.00 17.61 -24.84
CA ARG A 82 -6.09 18.59 -24.84
C ARG A 82 -5.63 19.84 -24.10
N PRO A 83 -5.70 21.04 -24.71
CA PRO A 83 -5.37 22.27 -24.01
C PRO A 83 -6.26 22.36 -22.78
N LYS A 84 -5.68 22.67 -21.61
CA LYS A 84 -6.46 22.95 -20.40
C LYS A 84 -7.42 24.07 -20.77
N LYS A 85 -8.72 23.77 -20.87
CA LYS A 85 -9.76 24.79 -20.99
C LYS A 85 -9.63 25.66 -19.75
N ARG A 86 -8.92 26.79 -19.86
CA ARG A 86 -9.06 27.88 -18.91
C ARG A 86 -10.55 28.20 -18.95
N GLY A 87 -11.22 28.06 -17.81
CA GLY A 87 -12.65 28.27 -17.67
C GLY A 87 -13.01 29.71 -18.06
N ARG A 88 -13.13 29.94 -19.36
CA ARG A 88 -13.98 30.98 -19.90
C ARG A 88 -15.35 30.35 -20.05
N LEU A 89 -16.36 31.17 -19.79
CA LEU A 89 -17.80 30.89 -19.79
C LEU A 89 -18.34 30.10 -21.02
N ASN A 90 -17.50 29.87 -22.04
CA ASN A 90 -17.85 29.24 -23.31
C ASN A 90 -17.29 27.80 -23.41
N GLY A 91 -17.25 27.05 -22.30
CA GLY A 91 -16.75 25.66 -22.27
C GLY A 91 -17.63 24.66 -23.04
N ASP A 92 -18.91 24.99 -23.24
CA ASP A 92 -19.95 24.09 -23.77
C ASP A 92 -20.22 24.23 -25.27
N GLY A 93 -19.46 25.06 -25.99
CA GLY A 93 -19.59 25.18 -27.45
C GLY A 93 -20.92 25.78 -27.94
N LYS A 94 -21.74 26.37 -27.06
CA LYS A 94 -22.94 27.13 -27.44
C LYS A 94 -22.63 28.63 -27.40
N PRO A 95 -22.64 29.36 -28.54
CA PRO A 95 -22.80 30.81 -28.51
C PRO A 95 -24.25 31.08 -28.10
N LYS A 96 -24.50 31.21 -26.79
CA LYS A 96 -25.76 31.78 -26.33
C LYS A 96 -25.61 33.29 -26.38
N LEU A 97 -26.39 33.93 -27.25
CA LEU A 97 -26.76 35.33 -27.10
C LEU A 97 -27.38 35.47 -25.70
N PHE A 98 -26.57 35.77 -24.70
CA PHE A 98 -27.05 36.36 -23.47
C PHE A 98 -27.04 37.86 -23.70
N THR A 99 -28.20 38.47 -23.52
CA THR A 99 -28.37 39.91 -23.39
C THR A 99 -27.34 40.45 -22.40
N SER A 100 -26.73 41.58 -22.75
CA SER A 100 -25.49 42.13 -22.18
C SER A 100 -25.40 42.06 -20.65
N ASP A 101 -26.49 42.29 -19.93
CA ASP A 101 -26.48 42.47 -18.48
C ASP A 101 -26.35 41.14 -17.71
N GLU A 102 -27.13 40.10 -18.07
CA GLU A 102 -27.04 38.77 -17.44
C GLU A 102 -25.67 38.12 -17.64
N PHE A 103 -25.04 38.36 -18.80
CA PHE A 103 -23.68 37.88 -19.07
C PHE A 103 -22.66 38.56 -18.16
N THR A 104 -22.79 39.87 -17.95
CA THR A 104 -21.88 40.61 -17.06
C THR A 104 -22.01 40.15 -15.62
N GLU A 105 -23.22 39.89 -15.13
CA GLU A 105 -23.45 39.35 -13.79
C GLU A 105 -22.85 37.95 -13.62
N HIS A 106 -23.06 37.05 -14.58
CA HIS A 106 -22.48 35.71 -14.54
C HIS A 106 -20.95 35.71 -14.65
N ALA A 107 -20.38 36.58 -15.48
CA ALA A 107 -18.92 36.74 -15.59
C ALA A 107 -18.32 37.25 -14.28
N GLN A 108 -18.95 38.25 -13.64
CA GLN A 108 -18.53 38.77 -12.34
C GLN A 108 -18.67 37.72 -11.23
N ALA A 109 -19.74 36.94 -11.22
CA ALA A 109 -19.95 35.87 -10.24
C ALA A 109 -18.87 34.78 -10.38
N HIS A 110 -18.54 34.38 -11.62
CA HIS A 110 -17.49 33.38 -11.86
C HIS A 110 -16.09 33.91 -11.50
N GLU A 111 -15.80 35.19 -11.75
CA GLU A 111 -14.53 35.80 -11.36
C GLU A 111 -14.39 35.92 -9.84
N LYS A 112 -15.46 36.31 -9.15
CA LYS A 112 -15.52 36.29 -7.68
C LYS A 112 -15.30 34.88 -7.13
N GLU A 113 -16.00 33.88 -7.65
CA GLU A 113 -15.85 32.50 -7.20
C GLU A 113 -14.43 31.95 -7.47
N ALA A 114 -13.82 32.33 -8.60
CA ALA A 114 -12.43 31.98 -8.89
C ALA A 114 -11.46 32.62 -7.89
N ASN A 115 -11.63 33.91 -7.60
CA ASN A 115 -10.82 34.64 -6.63
C ASN A 115 -10.98 34.06 -5.22
N ASP A 116 -12.22 33.82 -4.77
CA ASP A 116 -12.51 33.21 -3.46
C ASP A 116 -11.85 31.83 -3.31
N LYS A 117 -11.87 31.02 -4.38
CA LYS A 117 -11.19 29.71 -4.40
C LYS A 117 -9.67 29.85 -4.32
N GLU A 118 -9.08 30.83 -5.00
CA GLU A 118 -7.65 31.10 -4.93
C GLU A 118 -7.23 31.60 -3.54
N GLU A 119 -8.00 32.52 -2.96
CA GLU A 119 -7.78 33.02 -1.61
C GLU A 119 -7.91 31.91 -0.56
N ALA A 120 -8.97 31.10 -0.62
CA ALA A 120 -9.14 29.95 0.27
C ALA A 120 -7.97 28.95 0.15
N LYS A 121 -7.47 28.73 -1.07
CA LYS A 121 -6.30 27.88 -1.30
C LYS A 121 -5.03 28.50 -0.73
N ALA A 122 -4.86 29.81 -0.86
CA ALA A 122 -3.73 30.54 -0.28
C ALA A 122 -3.76 30.49 1.25
N VAL A 123 -4.92 30.68 1.88
CA VAL A 123 -5.12 30.57 3.34
C VAL A 123 -4.76 29.17 3.83
N ARG A 124 -5.28 28.12 3.18
CA ARG A 124 -4.92 26.72 3.50
C ARG A 124 -3.43 26.46 3.33
N GLY A 125 -2.83 26.97 2.25
CA GLY A 125 -1.40 26.86 2.00
C GLY A 125 -0.57 27.51 3.10
N ASN A 126 -0.97 28.69 3.58
CA ASN A 126 -0.28 29.40 4.65
C ASN A 126 -0.44 28.71 6.02
N ALA A 127 -1.62 28.19 6.34
CA ALA A 127 -1.84 27.39 7.54
C ALA A 127 -0.95 26.14 7.55
N MET A 128 -0.87 25.43 6.42
CA MET A 128 -0.01 24.25 6.29
C MET A 128 1.49 24.58 6.44
N LYS A 129 1.93 25.72 5.90
CA LYS A 129 3.32 26.19 6.08
C LYS A 129 3.65 26.46 7.54
N LYS A 130 2.75 27.14 8.27
CA LYS A 130 2.92 27.41 9.71
C LYS A 130 2.97 26.12 10.52
N TYR A 131 2.04 25.20 10.26
CA TYR A 131 2.02 23.88 10.91
C TYR A 131 3.31 23.10 10.65
N LYS A 132 3.79 23.09 9.39
CA LYS A 132 5.04 22.41 9.04
C LYS A 132 6.24 23.00 9.79
N ALA A 133 6.36 24.33 9.84
CA ALA A 133 7.42 24.99 10.60
C ALA A 133 7.37 24.63 12.10
N ALA A 134 6.19 24.71 12.72
CA ALA A 134 6.00 24.32 14.12
C ALA A 134 6.34 22.84 14.38
N MET A 135 6.00 21.95 13.45
CA MET A 135 6.34 20.53 13.54
C MET A 135 7.85 20.27 13.40
N ASP A 136 8.54 21.00 12.53
CA ASP A 136 9.98 20.87 12.37
C ASP A 136 10.73 21.38 13.61
N GLU A 137 10.28 22.47 14.23
CA GLU A 137 10.80 22.96 15.52
C GLU A 137 10.53 21.96 16.66
N TRP A 138 9.33 21.40 16.72
CA TRP A 138 8.98 20.38 17.73
C TRP A 138 9.86 19.15 17.61
N LYS A 139 10.12 18.65 16.38
CA LYS A 139 11.00 17.49 16.16
C LYS A 139 12.42 17.73 16.65
N LYS A 140 13.02 18.89 16.34
CA LYS A 140 14.36 19.24 16.82
C LYS A 140 14.43 19.24 18.35
N GLY A 141 13.45 19.87 18.99
CA GLY A 141 13.37 19.88 20.46
C GLY A 141 13.17 18.48 21.07
N GLU A 142 12.45 17.60 20.36
CA GLU A 142 12.23 16.21 20.78
C GLU A 142 13.52 15.38 20.69
N GLU A 143 14.31 15.57 19.63
CA GLU A 143 15.63 14.95 19.44
C GLU A 143 16.60 15.36 20.54
N ASP A 144 16.72 16.66 20.83
CA ASP A 144 17.58 17.17 21.90
C ASP A 144 17.18 16.58 23.26
N ARG A 145 15.89 16.54 23.55
CA ARG A 145 15.36 15.97 24.79
C ARG A 145 15.66 14.48 24.89
N MET A 146 15.49 13.72 23.80
CA MET A 146 15.85 12.31 23.78
C MET A 146 17.34 12.11 24.06
N ALA A 147 18.22 12.92 23.48
CA ALA A 147 19.66 12.86 23.74
C ALA A 147 20.01 13.16 25.21
N ILE A 148 19.38 14.18 25.81
CA ILE A 148 19.57 14.49 27.24
C ILE A 148 19.09 13.34 28.13
N ASN A 149 17.91 12.80 27.84
CA ASN A 149 17.35 11.69 28.58
C ASN A 149 18.19 10.42 28.44
N GLU A 150 18.80 10.18 27.28
CA GLU A 150 19.70 9.06 27.06
C GLU A 150 20.96 9.20 27.93
N ARG A 151 21.61 10.37 27.94
CA ARG A 151 22.75 10.62 28.85
C ARG A 151 22.38 10.44 30.32
N LYS A 152 21.15 10.84 30.72
CA LYS A 152 20.65 10.63 32.09
C LYS A 152 20.45 9.14 32.40
N LYS A 153 19.93 8.37 31.44
CA LYS A 153 19.79 6.90 31.55
C LYS A 153 21.14 6.20 31.60
N GLU A 154 22.12 6.62 30.81
CA GLU A 154 23.50 6.08 30.86
C GLU A 154 24.12 6.29 32.25
N LYS A 155 23.99 7.50 32.83
CA LYS A 155 24.43 7.76 34.20
C LYS A 155 23.73 6.88 35.22
N TYR A 156 22.42 6.64 35.05
CA TYR A 156 21.67 5.73 35.89
C TYR A 156 22.19 4.29 35.76
N GLN A 157 22.36 3.79 34.55
CA GLN A 157 22.89 2.45 34.29
C GLN A 157 24.28 2.27 34.90
N HIS A 158 25.16 3.26 34.75
CA HIS A 158 26.49 3.25 35.36
C HIS A 158 26.42 3.17 36.89
N ARG A 159 25.57 3.98 37.55
CA ARG A 159 25.39 3.89 39.02
C ARG A 159 24.78 2.57 39.45
N VAL A 160 23.86 1.99 38.68
CA VAL A 160 23.29 0.67 38.97
C VAL A 160 24.34 -0.42 38.83
N ALA A 161 25.16 -0.39 37.77
CA ALA A 161 26.24 -1.35 37.57
C ALA A 161 27.28 -1.28 38.71
N ALA A 162 27.69 -0.08 39.12
CA ALA A 162 28.57 0.11 40.27
C ALA A 162 27.96 -0.45 41.56
N TRP A 163 26.66 -0.24 41.78
CA TRP A 163 25.94 -0.81 42.91
C TRP A 163 25.84 -2.34 42.84
N GLU A 164 25.65 -2.92 41.66
CA GLU A 164 25.59 -4.39 41.48
C GLU A 164 26.95 -5.05 41.68
N ALA A 165 28.05 -4.40 41.25
CA ALA A 165 29.41 -4.84 41.51
C ALA A 165 29.72 -4.83 43.02
N GLU A 166 29.46 -3.72 43.71
CA GLU A 166 29.64 -3.58 45.17
C GLU A 166 28.77 -4.58 45.94
N ARG A 167 27.51 -4.79 45.51
CA ARG A 167 26.62 -5.78 46.11
C ARG A 167 27.20 -7.20 46.00
N SER A 168 27.78 -7.51 44.86
CA SER A 168 28.37 -8.83 44.61
C SER A 168 29.62 -9.04 45.46
N GLN A 169 30.48 -8.03 45.57
CA GLN A 169 31.65 -8.04 46.46
C GLN A 169 31.27 -8.15 47.94
N ALA A 170 30.31 -7.35 48.41
CA ALA A 170 29.82 -7.42 49.78
C ALA A 170 29.23 -8.80 50.11
N LYS A 171 28.58 -9.47 49.13
CA LYS A 171 28.08 -10.84 49.30
C LYS A 171 29.20 -11.86 49.42
N THR A 172 30.27 -11.75 48.62
CA THR A 172 31.43 -12.65 48.71
C THR A 172 32.21 -12.46 50.01
N GLU A 173 32.28 -11.24 50.52
CA GLU A 173 32.99 -10.89 51.77
C GLU A 173 32.13 -11.08 53.03
N GLY A 174 30.84 -11.43 52.90
CA GLY A 174 29.92 -11.57 54.03
C GLY A 174 29.58 -10.23 54.72
N ARG A 175 29.84 -9.10 54.06
CA ARG A 175 29.59 -7.74 54.57
C ARG A 175 28.17 -7.27 54.23
N LYS A 176 27.55 -6.49 55.13
CA LYS A 176 26.29 -5.77 54.83
C LYS A 176 26.60 -4.48 54.07
N MET A 177 25.96 -4.32 52.91
CA MET A 177 26.05 -3.10 52.10
C MET A 177 25.12 -2.01 52.67
N GLY A 178 25.66 -0.82 52.92
CA GLY A 178 24.92 0.28 53.56
C GLY A 178 24.15 1.19 52.60
N TRP A 179 24.37 1.09 51.28
CA TRP A 179 23.79 2.00 50.29
C TRP A 179 22.69 1.33 49.45
N LYS A 180 21.62 2.08 49.19
CA LYS A 180 20.41 1.62 48.49
C LYS A 180 20.62 1.62 46.98
N LYS A 181 19.91 0.74 46.26
CA LYS A 181 19.91 0.71 44.79
C LYS A 181 19.41 2.06 44.24
N PRO A 182 20.15 2.70 43.31
CA PRO A 182 19.70 3.92 42.64
C PRO A 182 18.34 3.70 41.96
N ARG A 183 17.46 4.71 41.94
CA ARG A 183 16.17 4.66 41.23
C ARG A 183 16.21 5.57 40.00
N LEU A 184 15.50 5.18 38.95
CA LEU A 184 15.44 5.98 37.71
C LEU A 184 14.76 7.35 37.93
N ALA A 185 13.83 7.43 38.91
CA ALA A 185 13.16 8.66 39.29
C ALA A 185 14.13 9.75 39.81
N ASP A 186 15.28 9.34 40.36
CA ASP A 186 16.29 10.24 40.93
C ASP A 186 17.07 11.03 39.84
N PHE A 187 16.85 10.71 38.55
CA PHE A 187 17.57 11.28 37.41
C PHE A 187 16.72 12.27 36.58
N GLU A 188 15.52 12.64 37.06
CA GLU A 188 14.65 13.69 36.51
C GLU A 188 14.62 13.75 34.98
N LEU A 189 14.02 12.72 34.35
CA LEU A 189 13.86 12.68 32.90
C LEU A 189 12.93 13.80 32.42
N GLU A 190 13.30 14.45 31.33
CA GLU A 190 12.50 15.51 30.73
C GLU A 190 11.22 14.93 30.11
N LYS A 191 10.11 15.64 30.28
CA LYS A 191 8.78 15.25 29.78
C LYS A 191 8.61 15.56 28.30
N GLN A 192 7.64 14.89 27.68
CA GLN A 192 7.24 15.18 26.30
C GLN A 192 6.65 16.58 26.16
N ARG A 193 7.09 17.30 25.12
CA ARG A 193 6.51 18.59 24.73
C ARG A 193 5.20 18.34 23.99
N THR A 194 4.22 19.21 24.18
CA THR A 194 2.94 19.14 23.47
C THR A 194 3.14 19.25 21.97
N LYS A 195 2.56 18.31 21.22
CA LYS A 195 2.68 18.26 19.76
C LYS A 195 1.82 19.36 19.12
N PRO A 196 2.34 20.09 18.12
CA PRO A 196 1.55 21.03 17.34
C PRO A 196 0.34 20.35 16.69
N THR A 197 -0.80 21.04 16.66
CA THR A 197 -2.03 20.62 15.99
C THR A 197 -2.39 21.61 14.87
N LEU A 198 -3.17 21.13 13.90
CA LEU A 198 -3.58 21.87 12.71
C LEU A 198 -4.96 22.50 12.90
#